data_AF-C1LHX1-F1
#
_entry.id   AF-C1LHX1-F1
#
_cell.length_a   1.000
_cell.length_b   1.000
_cell.length_c   1.000
_cell.angle_alpha   90.00
_cell.angle_beta   90.00
_cell.angle_gamma   90.00
#
_symmetry.space_group_name_H-M   'P 1'
#
loop_
_entity.id
_entity.type
_entity.pdbx_description
1 polymer ?
#
loop_
_entity_poly.entity_id
_entity_poly.type
_entity_poly.pdbx_seq_one_letter_code
_entity_poly.pdbx_strand_id
1 'polypeptide(L)'
;MAQNLQGLLRFAIEHSENAPTEPIDPKDAEWLREALSASTVDLSKQLTDDVHILSSHLSSTEPNLDEMKDIIEDLLTLTEDLDLSNNFLVVGQDVLLKLLFCGPPSLRADALRLLGNITQNNPKAQSLYTDNGVLARLIVLFEEETNVEFLRYLLLAISCITQTYMPGINVFMESNGVNLVLDALVRELRKDKSDKVLRLVSKGAFLVFCVMQELALKELPPESSNVADRLVHLLCLLDNPQEHLLATLTLLLCPKRSNSNCILNVQSEEQYKSFYNWLQRHSDELCKVNDPADEECREYISTLLKVLSSK
;
A
#
# COMPACT_ATOMS: atom_id res chain seq x y z
N MET A 1 20.13 28.52 1.34
CA MET A 1 18.78 27.99 1.12
C MET A 1 18.19 27.71 2.49
N ALA A 2 17.13 28.42 2.88
CA ALA A 2 16.55 28.30 4.22
C ALA A 2 15.97 26.90 4.46
N GLN A 3 16.37 26.23 5.54
CA GLN A 3 16.00 24.84 5.86
C GLN A 3 14.82 24.71 6.83
N ASN A 4 14.16 25.82 7.20
CA ASN A 4 12.96 25.81 8.04
C ASN A 4 12.13 27.09 7.82
N LEU A 5 10.89 27.10 8.34
CA LEU A 5 9.94 28.21 8.18
C LEU A 5 10.53 29.54 8.69
N GLN A 6 11.29 29.50 9.78
CA GLN A 6 11.98 30.68 10.35
C GLN A 6 13.04 31.23 9.39
N GLY A 7 13.80 30.36 8.72
CA GLY A 7 14.77 30.76 7.71
C GLY A 7 14.10 31.31 6.45
N LEU A 8 12.93 30.78 6.08
CA LEU A 8 12.14 31.24 4.93
C LEU A 8 11.56 32.63 5.21
N LEU A 9 11.06 32.85 6.43
CA LEU A 9 10.57 34.14 6.90
C LEU A 9 11.70 35.16 6.97
N ARG A 10 12.88 34.76 7.47
CA ARG A 10 14.09 35.60 7.48
C ARG A 10 14.56 35.94 6.07
N PHE A 11 14.58 34.97 5.16
CA PHE A 11 14.93 35.19 3.76
C PHE A 11 13.95 36.14 3.06
N ALA A 12 12.65 35.99 3.31
CA ALA A 12 11.61 36.86 2.76
C ALA A 12 11.73 38.30 3.29
N ILE A 13 12.07 38.49 4.57
CA ILE A 13 12.37 39.81 5.17
C ILE A 13 13.65 40.41 4.55
N GLU A 14 14.70 39.60 4.38
CA GLU A 14 15.98 40.05 3.83
C GLU A 14 15.90 40.46 2.34
N HIS A 15 14.90 39.95 1.60
CA HIS A 15 14.74 40.19 0.15
C HIS A 15 13.50 41.04 -0.20
N SER A 16 12.78 41.58 0.77
CA SER A 16 11.72 42.56 0.48
C SER A 16 12.33 43.93 0.22
N GLU A 17 12.45 44.30 -1.06
CA GLU A 17 13.11 45.53 -1.52
C GLU A 17 12.46 46.84 -1.02
N ASN A 18 11.31 46.78 -0.33
CA ASN A 18 10.60 47.93 0.24
C ASN A 18 10.02 47.68 1.65
N ALA A 19 10.52 46.70 2.43
CA ALA A 19 10.07 46.57 3.82
C ALA A 19 10.66 47.70 4.67
N PRO A 20 9.87 48.33 5.56
CA PRO A 20 10.41 49.25 6.54
C PRO A 20 11.49 48.53 7.37
N THR A 21 12.72 49.03 7.36
CA THR A 21 13.84 48.60 8.22
C THR A 21 13.64 48.98 9.70
N GLU A 22 12.42 49.30 10.11
CA GLU A 22 12.14 49.61 11.50
C GLU A 22 12.05 48.29 12.29
N PRO A 23 12.76 48.18 13.43
CA PRO A 23 12.59 47.03 14.31
C PRO A 23 11.11 46.97 14.72
N ILE A 24 10.45 45.84 14.47
CA ILE A 24 9.05 45.61 14.83
C ILE A 24 8.89 46.03 16.30
N ASP A 25 7.94 46.93 16.58
CA ASP A 25 7.60 47.33 17.95
C ASP A 25 7.29 46.04 18.73
N PRO A 26 7.93 45.80 19.90
CA PRO A 26 7.66 44.64 20.74
C PRO A 26 6.16 44.35 20.92
N LYS A 27 5.33 45.40 20.94
CA LYS A 27 3.88 45.29 21.07
C LYS A 27 3.20 44.75 19.80
N ASP A 28 3.68 45.11 18.62
CA ASP A 28 3.15 44.61 17.34
C ASP A 28 3.62 43.18 17.06
N ALA A 29 4.83 42.82 17.50
CA ALA A 29 5.32 41.44 17.47
C ALA A 29 4.51 40.51 18.40
N GLU A 30 4.18 40.99 19.60
CA GLU A 30 3.36 40.25 20.55
C GLU A 30 1.92 40.12 20.03
N TRP A 31 1.33 41.20 19.51
CA TRP A 31 0.02 41.15 18.87
C TRP A 31 -0.03 40.17 17.69
N LEU A 32 0.99 40.17 16.83
CA LEU A 32 1.05 39.23 15.70
C LEU A 32 1.22 37.79 16.18
N ARG A 33 2.03 37.55 17.21
CA ARG A 33 2.15 36.22 17.84
C ARG A 33 0.82 35.76 18.46
N GLU A 34 0.14 36.64 19.19
CA GLU A 34 -1.17 36.38 19.77
C GLU A 34 -2.20 36.09 18.66
N ALA A 35 -2.27 36.92 17.61
CA ALA A 35 -3.18 36.72 16.49
C ALA A 35 -2.91 35.42 15.72
N LEU A 36 -1.64 35.09 15.47
CA LEU A 36 -1.25 33.83 14.84
C LEU A 36 -1.58 32.64 15.74
N SER A 37 -1.25 32.70 17.04
CA SER A 37 -1.55 31.63 17.99
C SER A 37 -3.06 31.43 18.23
N ALA A 38 -3.84 32.51 18.28
CA ALA A 38 -5.30 32.47 18.38
C ALA A 38 -5.96 31.95 17.10
N SER A 39 -5.27 32.06 15.96
CA SER A 39 -5.71 31.55 14.66
C SER A 39 -5.18 30.15 14.33
N THR A 40 -4.23 29.61 15.10
CA THR A 40 -3.64 28.28 14.85
C THR A 40 -4.35 27.26 15.73
N VAL A 41 -5.09 26.33 15.12
CA VAL A 41 -5.70 25.21 15.84
C VAL A 41 -4.57 24.28 16.32
N ASP A 42 -4.59 23.90 17.59
CA ASP A 42 -3.66 22.89 18.13
C ASP A 42 -4.08 21.50 17.63
N LEU A 43 -3.54 21.13 16.47
CA LEU A 43 -3.83 19.85 15.81
C LEU A 43 -3.36 18.64 16.64
N SER A 44 -2.33 18.80 17.48
CA SER A 44 -1.89 17.73 18.37
C SER A 44 -2.88 17.48 19.49
N LYS A 45 -3.46 18.55 20.03
CA LYS A 45 -4.56 18.45 20.98
C LYS A 45 -5.79 17.84 20.33
N GLN A 46 -6.19 18.31 19.14
CA GLN A 46 -7.32 17.75 18.40
C GLN A 46 -7.16 16.24 18.19
N LEU A 47 -6.00 15.80 17.70
CA LEU A 47 -5.69 14.38 17.52
C LEU A 47 -5.85 13.57 18.80
N THR A 48 -5.40 14.12 19.94
CA THR A 48 -5.50 13.46 21.25
C THR A 48 -6.96 13.38 21.72
N ASP A 49 -7.72 14.44 21.52
CA ASP A 49 -9.14 14.52 21.86
C ASP A 49 -9.94 13.51 21.01
N ASP A 50 -9.69 13.44 19.70
CA ASP A 50 -10.31 12.51 18.76
C ASP A 50 -10.05 11.05 19.15
N VAL A 51 -8.79 10.71 19.47
CA VAL A 51 -8.42 9.38 19.97
C VAL A 51 -9.15 9.03 21.26
N HIS A 52 -9.29 9.98 22.18
CA HIS A 52 -10.00 9.77 23.44
C HIS A 52 -11.50 9.53 23.22
N ILE A 53 -12.14 10.32 22.37
CA ILE A 53 -13.57 10.15 22.03
C ILE A 53 -13.77 8.78 21.38
N LEU A 54 -12.94 8.40 20.40
CA LEU A 54 -13.02 7.10 19.74
C LEU A 54 -12.82 5.94 20.73
N SER A 55 -11.87 6.06 21.66
CA SER A 55 -11.66 5.08 22.74
C SER A 55 -12.88 4.94 23.65
N SER A 56 -13.57 6.06 23.94
CA SER A 56 -14.77 6.06 24.78
C SER A 56 -15.92 5.31 24.12
N HIS A 57 -16.14 5.51 22.81
CA HIS A 57 -17.16 4.76 22.06
C HIS A 57 -16.83 3.28 21.97
N LEU A 58 -15.57 2.89 21.73
CA LEU A 58 -15.17 1.48 21.73
C LEU A 58 -15.39 0.76 23.07
N SER A 59 -15.48 1.50 24.16
CA SER A 59 -15.74 0.97 25.50
C SER A 59 -17.21 1.08 25.91
N SER A 60 -18.05 1.72 25.10
CA SER A 60 -19.49 1.92 25.35
C SER A 60 -20.30 0.69 24.95
N THR A 61 -21.38 0.43 25.70
CA THR A 61 -22.38 -0.58 25.34
C THR A 61 -23.20 -0.16 24.10
N GLU A 62 -23.36 1.14 23.89
CA GLU A 62 -24.09 1.74 22.76
C GLU A 62 -23.16 2.72 22.04
N PRO A 63 -22.27 2.23 21.16
CA PRO A 63 -21.37 3.08 20.39
C PRO A 63 -22.13 3.85 19.28
N ASN A 64 -21.79 5.12 19.11
CA ASN A 64 -22.30 5.93 18.00
C ASN A 64 -21.42 5.71 16.76
N LEU A 65 -21.83 4.81 15.86
CA LEU A 65 -21.00 4.40 14.72
C LEU A 65 -20.75 5.51 13.71
N ASP A 66 -21.69 6.45 13.57
CA ASP A 66 -21.55 7.56 12.62
C ASP A 66 -20.51 8.57 13.14
N GLU A 67 -20.59 8.95 14.42
CA GLU A 67 -19.59 9.81 15.07
C GLU A 67 -18.20 9.15 15.09
N MET A 68 -18.11 7.85 15.38
CA MET A 68 -16.85 7.13 15.29
C MET A 68 -16.25 7.20 13.87
N LYS A 69 -17.10 7.12 12.83
CA LYS A 69 -16.64 7.19 11.45
C LYS A 69 -16.13 8.59 11.11
N ASP A 70 -16.85 9.63 11.51
CA ASP A 70 -16.44 11.03 11.32
C ASP A 70 -15.08 11.28 12.00
N ILE A 71 -14.91 10.81 13.23
CA ILE A 71 -13.62 10.88 13.95
C ILE A 71 -12.51 10.14 13.22
N ILE A 72 -12.78 8.98 12.60
CA ILE A 72 -11.76 8.26 11.82
C ILE A 72 -11.36 9.06 10.57
N GLU A 73 -12.29 9.75 9.90
CA GLU A 73 -11.97 10.62 8.77
C GLU A 73 -11.17 11.87 9.20
N ASP A 74 -11.47 12.43 10.38
CA ASP A 74 -10.67 13.52 10.97
C ASP A 74 -9.26 13.05 11.30
N LEU A 75 -9.11 11.86 11.92
CA LEU A 75 -7.81 11.26 12.20
C LEU A 75 -7.03 10.93 10.92
N LEU A 76 -7.71 10.49 9.85
CA LEU A 76 -7.09 10.32 8.53
C LEU A 76 -6.50 11.65 8.04
N THR A 77 -7.27 12.73 8.10
CA THR A 77 -6.81 14.07 7.68
C THR A 77 -5.62 14.54 8.52
N LEU A 78 -5.68 14.38 9.85
CA LEU A 78 -4.59 14.79 10.76
C LEU A 78 -3.32 13.98 10.54
N THR A 79 -3.44 12.68 10.28
CA THR A 79 -2.30 11.77 10.12
C THR A 79 -1.66 11.78 8.74
N GLU A 80 -2.15 12.61 7.80
CA GLU A 80 -1.40 12.97 6.59
C GLU A 80 -0.10 13.72 6.92
N ASP A 81 -0.07 14.44 8.04
CA ASP A 81 1.15 15.03 8.58
C ASP A 81 1.97 13.98 9.33
N LEU A 82 3.26 13.87 8.99
CA LEU A 82 4.14 12.84 9.55
C LEU A 82 4.41 13.03 11.05
N ASP A 83 4.43 14.27 11.54
CA ASP A 83 4.65 14.54 12.97
C ASP A 83 3.39 14.17 13.78
N LEU A 84 2.20 14.54 13.30
CA LEU A 84 0.92 14.11 13.89
C LEU A 84 0.71 12.59 13.80
N SER A 85 1.09 11.96 12.70
CA SER A 85 1.13 10.51 12.54
C SER A 85 2.02 9.84 13.60
N ASN A 86 3.20 10.41 13.88
CA ASN A 86 4.06 9.93 14.95
C ASN A 86 3.49 10.17 16.35
N ASN A 87 2.79 11.28 16.56
CA ASN A 87 2.05 11.52 17.82
C ASN A 87 0.93 10.49 18.01
N PHE A 88 0.22 10.13 16.93
CA PHE A 88 -0.80 9.08 16.95
C PHE A 88 -0.25 7.73 17.40
N LEU A 89 0.99 7.36 17.04
CA LEU A 89 1.60 6.11 17.50
C LEU A 89 1.70 6.04 19.03
N VAL A 90 1.86 7.19 19.70
CA VAL A 90 1.97 7.27 21.16
C VAL A 90 0.60 7.16 21.84
N VAL A 91 -0.42 7.86 21.32
CA VAL A 91 -1.72 7.99 22.00
C VAL A 91 -2.81 7.06 21.45
N GLY A 92 -2.75 6.70 20.17
CA GLY A 92 -3.85 6.09 19.42
C GLY A 92 -3.65 4.63 19.00
N GLN A 93 -2.46 4.05 19.17
CA GLN A 93 -2.18 2.68 18.69
C GLN A 93 -3.16 1.62 19.26
N ASP A 94 -3.46 1.68 20.55
CA ASP A 94 -4.35 0.71 21.20
C ASP A 94 -5.79 0.84 20.69
N VAL A 95 -6.22 2.06 20.43
CA VAL A 95 -7.54 2.38 19.87
C VAL A 95 -7.65 1.82 18.45
N LEU A 96 -6.62 2.02 17.62
CA LEU A 96 -6.58 1.48 16.27
C LEU A 96 -6.61 -0.06 16.26
N LEU A 97 -5.81 -0.72 17.09
CA LEU A 97 -5.78 -2.18 17.17
C LEU A 97 -7.10 -2.76 17.68
N LYS A 98 -7.73 -2.09 18.66
CA LYS A 98 -9.09 -2.46 19.10
C LYS A 98 -10.09 -2.30 17.99
N LEU A 99 -10.09 -1.18 17.27
CA LEU A 99 -11.01 -0.93 16.15
C LEU A 99 -10.87 -2.02 15.07
N LEU A 100 -9.63 -2.37 14.72
CA LEU A 100 -9.31 -3.36 13.70
C LEU A 100 -9.72 -4.79 14.09
N PHE A 101 -9.38 -5.23 15.30
CA PHE A 101 -9.49 -6.65 15.69
C PHE A 101 -10.68 -6.99 16.59
N CYS A 102 -11.23 -6.00 17.29
CA CYS A 102 -12.32 -6.18 18.25
C CYS A 102 -13.51 -5.23 17.99
N GLY A 103 -13.33 -4.25 17.11
CA GLY A 103 -14.30 -3.20 16.86
C GLY A 103 -15.46 -3.63 15.95
N PRO A 104 -16.43 -2.71 15.77
CA PRO A 104 -17.59 -2.92 14.91
C PRO A 104 -17.16 -3.33 13.48
N PRO A 105 -17.72 -4.41 12.90
CA PRO A 105 -17.34 -4.88 11.57
C PRO A 105 -17.40 -3.80 10.48
N SER A 106 -18.35 -2.86 10.59
CA SER A 106 -18.53 -1.76 9.64
C SER A 106 -17.38 -0.76 9.60
N LEU A 107 -16.57 -0.67 10.66
CA LEU A 107 -15.49 0.32 10.77
C LEU A 107 -14.09 -0.28 10.60
N ARG A 108 -13.97 -1.62 10.47
CA ARG A 108 -12.64 -2.25 10.37
C ARG A 108 -11.93 -1.90 9.06
N ALA A 109 -12.68 -1.67 7.98
CA ALA A 109 -12.14 -1.16 6.73
C ALA A 109 -11.55 0.25 6.90
N ASP A 110 -12.22 1.11 7.66
CA ASP A 110 -11.72 2.46 7.98
C ASP A 110 -10.50 2.40 8.91
N ALA A 111 -10.46 1.44 9.83
CA ALA A 111 -9.26 1.16 10.62
C ALA A 111 -8.05 0.79 9.74
N LEU A 112 -8.25 -0.05 8.71
CA LEU A 112 -7.19 -0.38 7.77
C LEU A 112 -6.74 0.83 6.93
N ARG A 113 -7.66 1.73 6.58
CA ARG A 113 -7.31 3.01 5.93
C ARG A 113 -6.41 3.85 6.83
N LEU A 114 -6.79 4.02 8.10
CA LEU A 114 -6.01 4.77 9.07
C LEU A 114 -4.63 4.13 9.28
N LEU A 115 -4.56 2.80 9.39
CA LEU A 115 -3.30 2.06 9.48
C LEU A 115 -2.41 2.28 8.26
N GLY A 116 -2.99 2.23 7.06
CA GLY A 116 -2.27 2.52 5.82
C GLY A 116 -1.71 3.94 5.82
N ASN A 117 -2.50 4.93 6.23
CA ASN A 117 -2.09 6.33 6.29
C ASN A 117 -0.91 6.55 7.25
N ILE A 118 -1.02 6.04 8.48
CA ILE A 118 0.03 6.23 9.49
C ILE A 118 1.34 5.50 9.15
N THR A 119 1.27 4.42 8.35
CA THR A 119 2.45 3.62 7.97
C THR A 119 3.08 4.05 6.65
N GLN A 120 2.37 4.79 5.81
CA GLN A 120 2.86 5.19 4.50
C GLN A 120 4.11 6.08 4.63
N ASN A 121 5.24 5.58 4.11
CA ASN A 121 6.54 6.27 4.19
C ASN A 121 6.93 6.69 5.61
N ASN A 122 6.49 5.95 6.63
CA ASN A 122 6.77 6.23 8.04
C ASN A 122 7.53 5.05 8.69
N PRO A 123 8.87 5.05 8.68
CA PRO A 123 9.67 3.95 9.25
C PRO A 123 9.39 3.64 10.72
N LYS A 124 8.99 4.64 11.53
CA LYS A 124 8.65 4.42 12.95
C LYS A 124 7.39 3.58 13.08
N ALA A 125 6.34 3.92 12.34
CA ALA A 125 5.11 3.14 12.29
C ALA A 125 5.34 1.77 11.66
N GLN A 126 6.07 1.70 10.54
CA GLN A 126 6.40 0.44 9.86
C GLN A 126 7.12 -0.53 10.82
N SER A 127 8.12 -0.06 11.57
CA SER A 127 8.81 -0.85 12.59
C SER A 127 7.83 -1.31 13.67
N LEU A 128 7.09 -0.39 14.29
CA LEU A 128 6.16 -0.70 15.37
C LEU A 128 5.16 -1.81 15.02
N TYR A 129 4.51 -1.71 13.85
CA TYR A 129 3.49 -2.68 13.43
C TYR A 129 4.10 -3.99 12.89
N THR A 130 5.36 -3.97 12.45
CA THR A 130 6.08 -5.19 12.07
C THR A 130 6.54 -5.93 13.33
N ASP A 131 7.23 -5.25 14.25
CA ASP A 131 7.88 -5.83 15.43
C ASP A 131 6.86 -6.36 16.45
N ASN A 132 5.68 -5.73 16.55
CA ASN A 132 4.60 -6.17 17.41
C ASN A 132 3.71 -7.28 16.78
N GLY A 133 4.10 -7.82 15.62
CA GLY A 133 3.38 -8.93 14.96
C GLY A 133 2.04 -8.55 14.33
N VAL A 134 1.73 -7.26 14.20
CA VAL A 134 0.48 -6.79 13.60
C VAL A 134 0.47 -7.10 12.10
N LEU A 135 1.59 -6.89 11.41
CA LEU A 135 1.72 -7.24 9.99
C LEU A 135 1.44 -8.72 9.73
N ALA A 136 2.07 -9.62 10.49
CA ALA A 136 1.84 -11.07 10.36
C ALA A 136 0.37 -11.43 10.57
N ARG A 137 -0.28 -10.82 11.59
CA ARG A 137 -1.71 -11.02 11.86
C ARG A 137 -2.60 -10.53 10.71
N LEU A 138 -2.27 -9.39 10.09
CA LEU A 138 -3.01 -8.87 8.94
C LEU A 138 -2.93 -9.80 7.73
N ILE A 139 -1.75 -10.37 7.47
CA ILE A 139 -1.52 -11.26 6.33
C ILE A 139 -2.41 -12.51 6.41
N VAL A 140 -2.55 -13.11 7.60
CA VAL A 140 -3.39 -14.30 7.80
C VAL A 140 -4.88 -14.02 7.54
N LEU A 141 -5.34 -12.76 7.62
CA LEU A 141 -6.74 -12.42 7.32
C LEU A 141 -7.16 -12.75 5.87
N PHE A 142 -6.20 -12.86 4.93
CA PHE A 142 -6.51 -13.26 3.54
C PHE A 142 -7.08 -14.68 3.43
N GLU A 143 -6.85 -15.56 4.42
CA GLU A 143 -7.34 -16.94 4.40
C GLU A 143 -8.88 -17.00 4.39
N GLU A 144 -9.52 -16.20 5.25
CA GLU A 144 -10.95 -16.30 5.53
C GLU A 144 -11.77 -15.10 5.02
N GLU A 145 -11.14 -13.93 4.88
CA GLU A 145 -11.88 -12.71 4.53
C GLU A 145 -12.38 -12.73 3.09
N THR A 146 -13.63 -12.31 2.89
CA THR A 146 -14.31 -12.32 1.58
C THR A 146 -14.97 -10.98 1.24
N ASN A 147 -15.01 -10.03 2.18
CA ASN A 147 -15.44 -8.67 1.91
C ASN A 147 -14.39 -7.96 1.04
N VAL A 148 -14.75 -7.74 -0.23
CA VAL A 148 -13.86 -7.12 -1.24
C VAL A 148 -13.37 -5.73 -0.81
N GLU A 149 -14.19 -4.96 -0.09
CA GLU A 149 -13.80 -3.63 0.40
C GLU A 149 -12.73 -3.72 1.50
N PHE A 150 -12.95 -4.62 2.45
CA PHE A 150 -11.96 -4.91 3.50
C PHE A 150 -10.65 -5.41 2.89
N LEU A 151 -10.70 -6.39 1.99
CA LEU A 151 -9.51 -6.94 1.32
C LEU A 151 -8.72 -5.85 0.57
N ARG A 152 -9.41 -4.89 -0.06
CA ARG A 152 -8.76 -3.76 -0.73
C ARG A 152 -7.97 -2.89 0.23
N TYR A 153 -8.52 -2.59 1.41
CA TYR A 153 -7.81 -1.78 2.42
C TYR A 153 -6.77 -2.61 3.18
N LEU A 154 -6.96 -3.92 3.28
CA LEU A 154 -5.97 -4.84 3.83
C LEU A 154 -4.71 -4.84 2.96
N LEU A 155 -4.88 -4.95 1.63
CA LEU A 155 -3.79 -4.81 0.67
C LEU A 155 -3.12 -3.43 0.75
N LEU A 156 -3.90 -2.35 0.90
CA LEU A 156 -3.35 -0.99 1.07
C LEU A 156 -2.47 -0.91 2.31
N ALA A 157 -2.99 -1.31 3.48
CA ALA A 157 -2.26 -1.23 4.75
C ALA A 157 -0.97 -2.06 4.71
N ILE A 158 -1.04 -3.31 4.21
CA ILE A 158 0.14 -4.17 4.06
C ILE A 158 1.15 -3.55 3.08
N SER A 159 0.68 -3.00 1.95
CA SER A 159 1.54 -2.29 1.01
C SER A 159 2.27 -1.14 1.69
N CYS A 160 1.58 -0.29 2.46
CA CYS A 160 2.20 0.82 3.18
C CYS A 160 3.21 0.36 4.25
N ILE A 161 2.92 -0.74 4.97
CA ILE A 161 3.84 -1.29 5.98
C ILE A 161 5.13 -1.84 5.35
N THR A 162 5.01 -2.50 4.20
CA THR A 162 6.14 -3.20 3.54
C THR A 162 6.92 -2.33 2.55
N GLN A 163 6.31 -1.27 2.01
CA GLN A 163 6.90 -0.45 0.96
C GLN A 163 8.22 0.16 1.44
N THR A 164 9.28 -0.06 0.65
CA THR A 164 10.66 0.39 0.92
C THR A 164 11.18 0.04 2.32
N TYR A 165 10.58 -0.97 2.97
CA TYR A 165 10.88 -1.38 4.33
C TYR A 165 11.14 -2.90 4.40
N MET A 166 12.42 -3.25 4.26
CA MET A 166 12.87 -4.65 4.19
C MET A 166 12.45 -5.55 5.37
N PRO A 167 12.45 -5.10 6.64
CA PRO A 167 11.97 -5.94 7.73
C PRO A 167 10.49 -6.34 7.55
N GLY A 168 9.66 -5.41 7.07
CA GLY A 168 8.26 -5.70 6.73
C GLY A 168 8.14 -6.67 5.56
N ILE A 169 8.96 -6.51 4.51
CA ILE A 169 9.01 -7.47 3.39
C ILE A 169 9.40 -8.87 3.88
N ASN A 170 10.38 -8.98 4.77
CA ASN A 170 10.79 -10.28 5.33
C ASN A 170 9.64 -10.95 6.08
N VAL A 171 8.96 -10.22 6.98
CA VAL A 171 7.79 -10.74 7.69
C VAL A 171 6.67 -11.12 6.71
N PHE A 172 6.48 -10.35 5.64
CA PHE A 172 5.51 -10.68 4.59
C PHE A 172 5.81 -12.01 3.91
N MET A 173 7.09 -12.27 3.59
CA MET A 173 7.53 -13.54 3.00
C MET A 173 7.44 -14.70 4.00
N GLU A 174 7.92 -14.51 5.24
CA GLU A 174 7.87 -15.50 6.31
C GLU A 174 6.43 -15.92 6.66
N SER A 175 5.48 -15.01 6.49
CA SER A 175 4.04 -15.25 6.70
C SER A 175 3.33 -15.80 5.46
N ASN A 176 4.06 -16.28 4.45
CA ASN A 176 3.50 -16.81 3.20
C ASN A 176 2.61 -15.79 2.45
N GLY A 177 2.89 -14.49 2.60
CA GLY A 177 1.99 -13.41 2.21
C GLY A 177 1.69 -13.36 0.71
N VAL A 178 2.68 -13.65 -0.14
CA VAL A 178 2.49 -13.68 -1.60
C VAL A 178 1.43 -14.71 -1.99
N ASN A 179 1.55 -15.94 -1.46
CA ASN A 179 0.63 -17.01 -1.81
C ASN A 179 -0.77 -16.73 -1.27
N LEU A 180 -0.88 -16.21 -0.05
CA LEU A 180 -2.16 -15.83 0.55
C LEU A 180 -2.87 -14.72 -0.24
N VAL A 181 -2.13 -13.71 -0.69
CA VAL A 181 -2.67 -12.67 -1.58
C VAL A 181 -3.17 -13.29 -2.89
N LEU A 182 -2.34 -14.07 -3.58
CA LEU A 182 -2.73 -14.70 -4.85
C LEU A 182 -3.94 -15.63 -4.69
N ASP A 183 -4.02 -16.40 -3.60
CA ASP A 183 -5.16 -17.27 -3.29
C ASP A 183 -6.44 -16.46 -3.06
N ALA A 184 -6.36 -15.35 -2.32
CA ALA A 184 -7.50 -14.46 -2.12
C ALA A 184 -7.98 -13.83 -3.45
N LEU A 185 -7.04 -13.40 -4.31
CA LEU A 185 -7.39 -12.85 -5.62
C LEU A 185 -8.07 -13.89 -6.52
N VAL A 186 -7.52 -15.11 -6.62
CA VAL A 186 -8.11 -16.22 -7.39
C VAL A 186 -9.49 -16.58 -6.85
N ARG A 187 -9.64 -16.64 -5.52
CA ARG A 187 -10.92 -16.94 -4.86
C ARG A 187 -11.99 -15.93 -5.23
N GLU A 188 -11.71 -14.63 -5.10
CA GLU A 188 -12.70 -13.60 -5.39
C GLU A 188 -12.98 -13.48 -6.90
N LEU A 189 -11.97 -13.59 -7.75
CA LEU A 189 -12.13 -13.54 -9.21
C LEU A 189 -12.98 -14.70 -9.76
N ARG A 190 -12.94 -15.88 -9.11
CA ARG A 190 -13.80 -17.03 -9.47
C ARG A 190 -15.26 -16.84 -9.10
N LYS A 191 -15.55 -16.04 -8.06
CA LYS A 191 -16.91 -15.76 -7.61
C LYS A 191 -17.56 -14.66 -8.46
N ASP A 192 -16.81 -13.61 -8.74
CA ASP A 192 -17.30 -12.41 -9.40
C ASP A 192 -16.19 -11.75 -10.23
N LYS A 193 -16.54 -11.29 -11.43
CA LYS A 193 -15.64 -10.54 -12.34
C LYS A 193 -16.02 -9.05 -12.44
N SER A 194 -16.73 -8.51 -11.45
CA SER A 194 -17.08 -7.09 -11.41
C SER A 194 -15.85 -6.17 -11.33
N ASP A 195 -16.03 -4.91 -11.71
CA ASP A 195 -15.00 -3.87 -11.61
C ASP A 195 -14.40 -3.73 -10.21
N LYS A 196 -15.16 -4.08 -9.15
CA LYS A 196 -14.65 -4.05 -7.77
C LYS A 196 -13.61 -5.14 -7.53
N VAL A 197 -13.84 -6.34 -8.06
CA VAL A 197 -12.90 -7.47 -7.97
C VAL A 197 -11.70 -7.24 -8.87
N LEU A 198 -11.88 -6.71 -10.08
CA LEU A 198 -10.75 -6.29 -10.92
C LEU A 198 -9.91 -5.18 -10.23
N ARG A 199 -10.60 -4.24 -9.57
CA ARG A 199 -10.12 -3.32 -8.51
C ARG A 199 -9.10 -3.98 -7.57
N LEU A 200 -9.57 -5.04 -6.92
CA LEU A 200 -8.82 -5.81 -5.93
C LEU A 200 -7.61 -6.52 -6.56
N VAL A 201 -7.80 -7.16 -7.72
CA VAL A 201 -6.72 -7.85 -8.45
C VAL A 201 -5.60 -6.89 -8.81
N SER A 202 -5.90 -5.70 -9.33
CA SER A 202 -4.89 -4.70 -9.65
C SER A 202 -4.07 -4.27 -8.43
N LYS A 203 -4.71 -4.09 -7.27
CA LYS A 203 -4.01 -3.74 -6.01
C LYS A 203 -3.13 -4.88 -5.52
N GLY A 204 -3.62 -6.13 -5.57
CA GLY A 204 -2.85 -7.29 -5.13
C GLY A 204 -1.67 -7.57 -6.06
N ALA A 205 -1.87 -7.42 -7.37
CA ALA A 205 -0.82 -7.54 -8.36
C ALA A 205 0.28 -6.48 -8.17
N PHE A 206 -0.10 -5.23 -7.87
CA PHE A 206 0.86 -4.16 -7.55
C PHE A 206 1.69 -4.50 -6.30
N LEU A 207 1.05 -4.93 -5.20
CA LEU A 207 1.76 -5.33 -3.98
C LEU A 207 2.76 -6.47 -4.26
N VAL A 208 2.32 -7.52 -4.95
CA VAL A 208 3.19 -8.66 -5.31
C VAL A 208 4.36 -8.20 -6.17
N PHE A 209 4.12 -7.33 -7.15
CA PHE A 209 5.18 -6.76 -7.98
C PHE A 209 6.20 -5.97 -7.16
N CYS A 210 5.76 -5.06 -6.29
CA CYS A 210 6.65 -4.27 -5.44
C CYS A 210 7.54 -5.15 -4.56
N VAL A 211 6.95 -6.16 -3.90
CA VAL A 211 7.69 -7.10 -3.05
C VAL A 211 8.71 -7.88 -3.88
N MET A 212 8.29 -8.45 -5.02
CA MET A 212 9.18 -9.26 -5.87
C MET A 212 10.30 -8.44 -6.48
N GLN A 213 10.02 -7.19 -6.86
CA GLN A 213 11.02 -6.26 -7.39
C GLN A 213 12.11 -5.97 -6.35
N GLU A 214 11.73 -5.65 -5.11
CA GLU A 214 12.68 -5.40 -4.02
C GLU A 214 13.53 -6.65 -3.70
N LEU A 215 12.92 -7.83 -3.68
CA LEU A 215 13.64 -9.09 -3.48
C LEU A 215 14.63 -9.38 -4.61
N ALA A 216 14.23 -9.14 -5.86
CA ALA A 216 15.07 -9.36 -7.04
C ALA A 216 16.32 -8.47 -7.08
N LEU A 217 16.34 -7.33 -6.39
CA LEU A 217 17.53 -6.50 -6.24
C LEU A 217 18.64 -7.19 -5.42
N LYS A 218 18.26 -8.10 -4.52
CA LYS A 218 19.16 -8.86 -3.64
C LYS A 218 19.37 -10.28 -4.16
N GLU A 219 18.35 -11.11 -4.02
CA GLU A 219 18.30 -12.52 -4.43
C GLU A 219 16.85 -12.98 -4.37
N LEU A 220 16.39 -13.68 -5.42
CA LEU A 220 15.05 -14.24 -5.44
C LEU A 220 14.95 -15.44 -4.50
N PRO A 221 13.87 -15.55 -3.70
CA PRO A 221 13.68 -16.69 -2.82
C PRO A 221 13.48 -18.00 -3.61
N PRO A 222 13.85 -19.17 -3.05
CA PRO A 222 13.64 -20.47 -3.72
C PRO A 222 12.18 -20.75 -4.09
N GLU A 223 11.23 -20.16 -3.35
CA GLU A 223 9.79 -20.32 -3.54
C GLU A 223 9.24 -19.57 -4.78
N SER A 224 10.08 -18.76 -5.44
CA SER A 224 9.70 -17.98 -6.63
C SER A 224 9.14 -18.82 -7.79
N SER A 225 9.49 -20.12 -7.89
CA SER A 225 8.90 -21.00 -8.92
C SER A 225 7.40 -21.23 -8.71
N ASN A 226 6.98 -21.44 -7.47
CA ASN A 226 5.56 -21.64 -7.13
C ASN A 226 4.76 -20.36 -7.38
N VAL A 227 5.37 -19.21 -7.08
CA VAL A 227 4.77 -17.90 -7.38
C VAL A 227 4.52 -17.74 -8.88
N ALA A 228 5.47 -18.14 -9.75
CA ALA A 228 5.29 -18.07 -11.20
C ALA A 228 4.09 -18.90 -11.69
N ASP A 229 3.93 -20.14 -11.21
CA ASP A 229 2.81 -21.01 -11.58
C ASP A 229 1.45 -20.42 -11.16
N ARG A 230 1.41 -19.79 -9.98
CA ARG A 230 0.22 -19.11 -9.44
C ARG A 230 -0.12 -17.84 -10.23
N LEU A 231 0.89 -17.06 -10.63
CA LEU A 231 0.70 -15.88 -11.49
C LEU A 231 0.13 -16.28 -12.85
N VAL A 232 0.67 -17.35 -13.47
CA VAL A 232 0.15 -17.89 -14.73
C VAL A 232 -1.31 -18.31 -14.58
N HIS A 233 -1.65 -19.03 -13.51
CA HIS A 233 -3.03 -19.42 -13.23
C HIS A 233 -3.96 -18.22 -13.09
N LEU A 234 -3.57 -17.20 -12.32
CA LEU A 234 -4.36 -15.98 -12.14
C LEU A 234 -4.53 -15.20 -13.46
N LEU A 235 -3.46 -15.06 -14.25
CA LEU A 235 -3.51 -14.41 -15.57
C LEU A 235 -4.51 -15.11 -16.51
N CYS A 236 -4.49 -16.44 -16.56
CA CYS A 236 -5.43 -17.21 -17.39
C CYS A 236 -6.91 -17.09 -16.95
N LEU A 237 -7.20 -16.63 -15.73
CA LEU A 237 -8.56 -16.37 -15.27
C LEU A 237 -9.07 -14.98 -15.68
N LEU A 238 -8.17 -14.06 -16.02
CA LEU A 238 -8.51 -12.70 -16.41
C LEU A 238 -8.87 -12.64 -17.90
N ASP A 239 -9.82 -11.77 -18.22
CA ASP A 239 -10.23 -11.54 -19.61
C ASP A 239 -9.26 -10.60 -20.34
N ASN A 240 -8.55 -9.75 -19.59
CA ASN A 240 -7.53 -8.84 -20.12
C ASN A 240 -6.22 -9.03 -19.35
N PRO A 241 -5.07 -8.80 -20.00
CA PRO A 241 -3.78 -8.87 -19.33
C PRO A 241 -3.66 -7.81 -18.24
N GLN A 242 -3.12 -8.22 -17.09
CA GLN A 242 -2.79 -7.32 -15.99
C GLN A 242 -1.28 -7.09 -15.97
N GLU A 243 -0.88 -5.83 -16.15
CA GLU A 243 0.50 -5.41 -16.35
C GLU A 243 1.45 -5.84 -15.23
N HIS A 244 1.08 -5.62 -13.96
CA HIS A 244 1.93 -5.94 -12.81
C HIS A 244 2.15 -7.46 -12.64
N LEU A 245 1.16 -8.30 -12.95
CA LEU A 245 1.30 -9.75 -12.96
C LEU A 245 2.26 -10.18 -14.07
N LEU A 246 2.15 -9.59 -15.27
CA LEU A 246 3.08 -9.85 -16.38
C LEU A 246 4.49 -9.36 -16.08
N ALA A 247 4.63 -8.18 -15.49
CA ALA A 247 5.92 -7.61 -15.07
C ALA A 247 6.58 -8.51 -14.01
N THR A 248 5.80 -8.96 -13.02
CA THR A 248 6.29 -9.91 -12.00
C THR A 248 6.71 -11.22 -12.63
N LEU A 249 5.90 -11.81 -13.52
CA LEU A 249 6.26 -13.06 -14.18
C LEU A 249 7.52 -12.90 -15.04
N THR A 250 7.64 -11.79 -15.76
CA THR A 250 8.84 -11.47 -16.55
C THR A 250 10.07 -11.36 -15.65
N LEU A 251 9.95 -10.70 -14.49
CA LEU A 251 11.01 -10.59 -13.50
C LEU A 251 11.47 -11.95 -12.97
N LEU A 252 10.53 -12.86 -12.68
CA LEU A 252 10.83 -14.19 -12.16
C LEU A 252 11.41 -15.14 -13.22
N LEU A 253 10.96 -15.04 -14.47
CA LEU A 253 11.40 -15.91 -15.56
C LEU A 253 12.67 -15.39 -16.28
N CYS A 254 12.94 -14.09 -16.21
CA CYS A 254 14.07 -13.42 -16.87
C CYS A 254 14.96 -12.65 -15.88
N PRO A 255 15.57 -13.30 -14.87
CA PRO A 255 16.41 -12.59 -13.91
C PRO A 255 17.62 -11.91 -14.60
N LYS A 256 17.76 -10.58 -14.44
CA LYS A 256 18.80 -9.76 -15.08
C LYS A 256 20.23 -10.02 -14.54
N ARG A 257 20.38 -10.73 -13.41
CA ARG A 257 21.67 -11.01 -12.76
C ARG A 257 21.86 -12.52 -12.58
N SER A 258 22.85 -13.04 -13.30
CA SER A 258 23.48 -14.37 -13.21
C SER A 258 22.84 -15.56 -13.93
N ASN A 259 23.74 -16.43 -14.40
CA ASN A 259 23.63 -17.65 -15.21
C ASN A 259 22.72 -18.76 -14.64
N SER A 260 21.63 -18.41 -13.99
CA SER A 260 20.68 -19.34 -13.41
C SER A 260 19.70 -19.76 -14.49
N ASN A 261 19.58 -21.07 -14.72
CA ASN A 261 18.51 -21.63 -15.52
C ASN A 261 17.17 -20.98 -15.09
N CYS A 262 16.45 -20.43 -16.07
CA CYS A 262 15.11 -19.87 -15.91
C CYS A 262 14.26 -20.76 -14.99
N ILE A 263 13.68 -20.18 -13.93
CA ILE A 263 13.07 -20.81 -12.74
C ILE A 263 11.89 -21.76 -13.05
N LEU A 264 11.51 -21.93 -14.32
CA LEU A 264 10.44 -22.84 -14.73
C LEU A 264 10.78 -24.27 -14.31
N ASN A 265 10.13 -24.70 -13.23
CA ASN A 265 9.99 -26.10 -12.91
C ASN A 265 8.90 -26.64 -13.84
N VAL A 266 9.28 -27.44 -14.84
CA VAL A 266 8.40 -27.99 -15.89
C VAL A 266 7.50 -29.08 -15.30
N GLN A 267 6.67 -28.74 -14.32
CA GLN A 267 5.70 -29.67 -13.74
C GLN A 267 4.32 -29.59 -14.44
N SER A 268 4.06 -28.58 -15.27
CA SER A 268 2.77 -28.40 -15.97
C SER A 268 2.90 -27.93 -17.43
N GLU A 269 3.52 -28.73 -18.32
CA GLU A 269 3.63 -28.42 -19.76
C GLU A 269 2.29 -27.98 -20.38
N GLU A 270 1.16 -28.56 -19.97
CA GLU A 270 -0.18 -28.22 -20.47
C GLU A 270 -0.66 -26.82 -20.03
N GLN A 271 -0.37 -26.42 -18.78
CA GLN A 271 -0.71 -25.09 -18.27
C GLN A 271 0.08 -24.02 -19.01
N TYR A 272 1.39 -24.23 -19.18
CA TYR A 272 2.27 -23.29 -19.89
C TYR A 272 1.94 -23.21 -21.38
N LYS A 273 1.50 -24.31 -22.01
CA LYS A 273 0.98 -24.29 -23.37
C LYS A 273 -0.32 -23.50 -23.50
N SER A 274 -1.23 -23.66 -22.54
CA SER A 274 -2.48 -22.89 -22.48
C SER A 274 -2.20 -21.40 -22.27
N PHE A 275 -1.26 -21.08 -21.38
CA PHE A 275 -0.81 -19.72 -21.12
C PHE A 275 -0.11 -19.10 -22.35
N TYR A 276 0.72 -19.85 -23.06
CA TYR A 276 1.33 -19.40 -24.30
C TYR A 276 0.28 -19.00 -25.35
N ASN A 277 -0.75 -19.84 -25.54
CA ASN A 277 -1.85 -19.52 -26.46
C ASN A 277 -2.65 -18.29 -26.00
N TRP A 278 -2.82 -18.12 -24.68
CA TRP A 278 -3.47 -16.95 -24.08
C TRP A 278 -2.66 -15.67 -24.35
N LEU A 279 -1.32 -15.71 -24.18
CA LEU A 279 -0.42 -14.60 -24.50
C LEU A 279 -0.45 -14.25 -25.99
N GLN A 280 -0.44 -15.24 -26.89
CA GLN A 280 -0.51 -15.00 -28.33
C GLN A 280 -1.80 -14.27 -28.72
N ARG A 281 -2.94 -14.73 -28.18
CA ARG A 281 -4.24 -14.10 -28.43
C ARG A 281 -4.24 -12.62 -28.05
N HIS A 282 -3.78 -12.29 -26.85
CA HIS A 282 -3.75 -10.90 -26.39
C HIS A 282 -2.68 -10.07 -27.08
N SER A 283 -1.55 -10.66 -27.47
CA SER A 283 -0.58 -9.99 -28.33
C SER A 283 -1.22 -9.54 -29.65
N ASP A 284 -2.00 -10.42 -30.30
CA ASP A 284 -2.68 -10.11 -31.56
C ASP A 284 -3.77 -9.05 -31.39
N GLU A 285 -4.45 -9.01 -30.24
CA GLU A 285 -5.47 -8.01 -29.91
C GLU A 285 -4.85 -6.64 -29.66
N LEU A 286 -3.81 -6.55 -28.83
CA LEU A 286 -3.12 -5.30 -28.50
C LEU A 286 -2.43 -4.66 -29.72
N CYS A 287 -1.92 -5.47 -30.66
CA CYS A 287 -1.34 -4.99 -31.91
C CYS A 287 -2.35 -4.30 -32.84
N LYS A 288 -3.66 -4.53 -32.69
CA LYS A 288 -4.69 -3.92 -33.56
C LYS A 288 -4.98 -2.46 -33.19
N VAL A 289 -4.89 -2.12 -31.90
CA VAL A 289 -5.30 -0.80 -31.38
C VAL A 289 -4.12 0.17 -31.33
N ASN A 290 -2.88 -0.35 -31.18
CA ASN A 290 -1.63 0.42 -31.09
C ASN A 290 -1.72 1.63 -30.12
N ASP A 291 -2.33 1.41 -28.96
CA ASP A 291 -2.42 2.40 -27.89
C ASP A 291 -1.05 2.54 -27.20
N PRO A 292 -0.49 3.75 -27.04
CA PRO A 292 0.71 3.98 -26.24
C PRO A 292 0.61 3.49 -24.79
N ALA A 293 -0.58 3.49 -24.19
CA ALA A 293 -0.78 3.02 -22.82
C ALA A 293 -0.46 1.52 -22.64
N ASP A 294 -0.57 0.74 -23.71
CA ASP A 294 -0.30 -0.70 -23.68
C ASP A 294 1.15 -1.07 -24.03
N GLU A 295 2.06 -0.09 -24.16
CA GLU A 295 3.44 -0.34 -24.58
C GLU A 295 4.18 -1.30 -23.65
N GLU A 296 4.14 -1.07 -22.34
CA GLU A 296 4.77 -1.94 -21.36
C GLU A 296 4.16 -3.35 -21.38
N CYS A 297 2.83 -3.44 -21.45
CA CYS A 297 2.12 -4.72 -21.54
C CYS A 297 2.57 -5.53 -22.77
N ARG A 298 2.69 -4.88 -23.95
CA ARG A 298 3.21 -5.51 -25.16
C ARG A 298 4.65 -5.98 -25.00
N GLU A 299 5.51 -5.21 -24.34
CA GLU A 299 6.90 -5.60 -24.08
C GLU A 299 7.00 -6.83 -23.17
N TYR A 300 6.21 -6.87 -22.08
CA TYR A 300 6.17 -8.03 -21.19
C TYR A 300 5.65 -9.28 -21.91
N ILE A 301 4.55 -9.17 -22.67
CA ILE A 301 4.01 -10.30 -23.44
C ILE A 301 5.02 -10.81 -24.47
N SER A 302 5.67 -9.91 -25.22
CA SER A 302 6.71 -10.26 -26.20
C SER A 302 7.88 -11.00 -25.55
N THR A 303 8.32 -10.53 -24.40
CA THR A 303 9.42 -11.14 -23.64
C THR A 303 9.05 -12.54 -23.16
N LEU A 304 7.85 -12.70 -22.58
CA LEU A 304 7.36 -13.99 -22.09
C LEU A 304 7.18 -15.01 -23.22
N LEU A 305 6.65 -14.60 -24.39
CA LEU A 305 6.54 -15.47 -25.56
C LEU A 305 7.90 -15.98 -26.06
N LYS A 306 8.94 -15.13 -26.05
CA LYS A 306 10.31 -15.55 -26.40
C LYS A 306 10.87 -16.57 -25.41
N VAL A 307 10.64 -16.37 -24.12
CA VAL A 307 11.12 -17.30 -23.09
C VAL A 307 10.42 -18.64 -23.19
N LEU A 308 9.09 -18.63 -23.37
CA LEU A 308 8.29 -19.85 -23.46
C LEU A 308 8.51 -20.62 -24.76
N SER A 309 8.91 -19.95 -25.86
CA SER A 309 9.24 -20.64 -27.13
C SER A 309 10.67 -21.17 -27.21
N SER A 310 11.56 -20.69 -26.35
CA SER A 310 12.95 -21.17 -26.25
C SER A 310 13.11 -22.49 -25.46
N LYS A 311 12.00 -23.06 -25.00
CA LYS A 311 11.90 -24.29 -24.21
C LYS A 311 10.96 -25.27 -24.92
#